data_AF-A0A7C4K064-F1
#
_entry.id   AF-A0A7C4K064-F1
#
_cell.length_a   1.000
_cell.length_b   1.000
_cell.length_c   1.000
_cell.angle_alpha   90.00
_cell.angle_beta   90.00
_cell.angle_gamma   90.00
#
_symmetry.space_group_name_H-M   'P 1'
#
loop_
_entity.id
_entity.type
_entity.pdbx_description
1 polymer ?
#
loop_
_entity_poly.entity_id
_entity_poly.type
_entity_poly.pdbx_seq_one_letter_code
_entity_poly.pdbx_strand_id
1 'polypeptide(L)'
;MNINFKLLDEDVETLVLRVFLKSIDLLGGLQNFVEHRRINWLPSLLLACYSVVLKEEYMKTEQEIAQRLKITPQTVKNILRADPSVEIVKTEKEGKDISVHTAGSIAKIAYRLVKYGLDDVRISLEFSKSTVKALDITWAYVILKKLKWNDFPIASPQDIKERLKKIYIKGRLAEEILEDLDYPINTPVELIKLIKENLKMYGLE
;
A
#
# COMPACT_ATOMS: atom_id res chain seq x y z
N MET A 1 16.86 9.58 -14.35
CA MET A 1 16.79 10.29 -13.06
C MET A 1 17.06 9.27 -11.97
N ASN A 2 18.30 9.20 -11.48
CA ASN A 2 18.66 8.26 -10.41
C ASN A 2 18.18 8.85 -9.08
N ILE A 3 17.05 8.37 -8.59
CA ILE A 3 16.59 8.71 -7.24
C ILE A 3 17.39 7.83 -6.29
N ASN A 4 18.40 8.44 -5.66
CA ASN A 4 19.19 7.80 -4.63
C ASN A 4 18.42 7.90 -3.30
N PHE A 5 17.64 6.88 -2.97
CA PHE A 5 17.01 6.79 -1.66
C PHE A 5 18.05 6.31 -0.65
N LYS A 6 18.52 7.22 0.20
CA LYS A 6 19.27 6.86 1.40
C LYS A 6 18.70 7.60 2.60
N LEU A 7 17.66 7.03 3.22
CA LEU A 7 17.04 7.53 4.45
C LEU A 7 16.78 6.34 5.38
N LEU A 8 17.81 5.92 6.13
CA LEU A 8 17.76 4.74 7.00
C LEU A 8 16.70 4.87 8.12
N ASP A 9 16.42 6.08 8.60
CA ASP A 9 15.41 6.31 9.66
C ASP A 9 13.99 6.55 9.11
N GLU A 10 13.83 7.09 7.88
CA GLU A 10 12.48 7.22 7.26
C GLU A 10 11.89 5.85 6.92
N ASP A 11 12.74 4.86 6.64
CA ASP A 11 12.30 3.48 6.39
C ASP A 11 11.77 2.81 7.66
N VAL A 12 12.36 3.10 8.84
CA VAL A 12 11.87 2.60 10.14
C VAL A 12 10.45 3.09 10.40
N GLU A 13 10.24 4.41 10.36
CA GLU A 13 8.94 5.02 10.65
C GLU A 13 7.86 4.53 9.70
N THR A 14 8.19 4.46 8.40
CA THR A 14 7.27 3.96 7.37
C THR A 14 6.89 2.51 7.63
N LEU A 15 7.86 1.65 7.94
CA LEU A 15 7.59 0.24 8.20
C LEU A 15 6.82 0.06 9.51
N VAL A 16 7.17 0.77 10.58
CA VAL A 16 6.43 0.75 11.85
C VAL A 16 4.98 1.16 11.64
N LEU A 17 4.73 2.22 10.86
CA LEU A 17 3.38 2.66 10.52
C LEU A 17 2.60 1.56 9.78
N ARG A 18 3.22 0.90 8.80
CA ARG A 18 2.60 -0.23 8.07
C ARG A 18 2.26 -1.40 9.00
N VAL A 19 3.19 -1.77 9.89
CA VAL A 19 2.97 -2.85 10.88
C VAL A 19 1.87 -2.48 11.85
N PHE A 20 1.84 -1.24 12.31
CA PHE A 20 0.83 -0.74 13.23
C PHE A 20 -0.56 -0.76 12.58
N LEU A 21 -0.71 -0.21 11.36
CA LEU A 21 -1.98 -0.22 10.62
C LEU A 21 -2.44 -1.65 10.32
N LYS A 22 -1.52 -2.57 10.00
CA LYS A 22 -1.87 -3.98 9.82
C LYS A 22 -2.31 -4.63 11.13
N SER A 23 -1.73 -4.24 12.27
CA SER A 23 -2.16 -4.70 13.59
C SER A 23 -3.58 -4.23 13.92
N ILE A 24 -3.94 -2.99 13.57
CA ILE A 24 -5.30 -2.44 13.68
C ILE A 24 -6.28 -3.25 12.80
N ASP A 25 -5.92 -3.56 11.56
CA ASP A 25 -6.72 -4.41 10.65
C ASP A 25 -6.94 -5.83 11.22
N LEU A 26 -5.88 -6.44 11.77
CA LEU A 26 -5.97 -7.74 12.45
C LEU A 26 -6.94 -7.71 13.64
N LEU A 27 -7.04 -6.59 14.34
CA LEU A 27 -7.94 -6.38 15.47
C LEU A 27 -9.37 -5.99 15.07
N GLY A 28 -9.74 -6.10 13.79
CA GLY A 28 -11.09 -5.79 13.31
C GLY A 28 -11.26 -4.40 12.70
N GLY A 29 -10.15 -3.66 12.52
CA GLY A 29 -10.15 -2.36 11.87
C GLY A 29 -10.65 -1.22 12.76
N LEU A 30 -10.65 0.00 12.20
CA LEU A 30 -10.94 1.24 12.93
C LEU A 30 -12.32 1.26 13.62
N GLN A 31 -13.34 0.66 13.02
CA GLN A 31 -14.70 0.60 13.59
C GLN A 31 -14.74 -0.20 14.89
N ASN A 32 -14.04 -1.34 14.94
CA ASN A 32 -13.99 -2.17 16.14
C ASN A 32 -13.45 -1.40 17.36
N PHE A 33 -12.53 -0.46 17.13
CA PHE A 33 -11.98 0.40 18.18
C PHE A 33 -12.95 1.44 18.70
N VAL A 34 -13.80 1.99 17.82
CA VAL A 34 -14.84 2.95 18.21
C VAL A 34 -15.90 2.26 19.07
N GLU A 35 -16.24 1.01 18.73
CA GLU A 35 -17.26 0.22 19.41
C GLU A 35 -16.82 -0.20 20.83
N HIS A 36 -15.56 -0.61 21.00
CA HIS A 36 -15.08 -1.17 22.27
C HIS A 36 -14.41 -0.14 23.20
N ARG A 37 -14.21 1.12 22.76
CA ARG A 37 -13.81 2.31 23.55
C ARG A 37 -12.73 2.11 24.62
N ARG A 38 -11.67 1.35 24.36
CA ARG A 38 -10.48 1.29 25.24
C ARG A 38 -9.27 1.73 24.43
N ILE A 39 -8.60 2.82 24.83
CA ILE A 39 -7.44 3.40 24.09
C ILE A 39 -6.10 3.06 24.78
N ASN A 40 -6.15 2.45 25.97
CA ASN A 40 -4.97 2.23 26.80
C ASN A 40 -3.96 1.24 26.22
N TRP A 41 -4.35 0.45 25.21
CA TRP A 41 -3.45 -0.48 24.52
C TRP A 41 -2.71 0.16 23.33
N LEU A 42 -3.15 1.32 22.83
CA LEU A 42 -2.57 1.96 21.65
C LEU A 42 -1.07 2.25 21.82
N PRO A 43 -0.61 2.83 22.96
CA PRO A 43 0.82 3.04 23.19
C PRO A 43 1.59 1.73 23.28
N SER A 44 1.03 0.71 23.97
CA SER A 44 1.66 -0.61 24.11
C SER A 44 1.81 -1.33 22.78
N LEU A 45 0.81 -1.25 21.90
CA LEU A 45 0.87 -1.82 20.56
C LEU A 45 1.89 -1.10 19.68
N LEU A 46 1.92 0.24 19.73
CA LEU A 46 2.90 1.01 18.97
C LEU A 46 4.34 0.69 19.42
N LEU A 47 4.58 0.62 20.73
CA LEU A 47 5.87 0.20 21.29
C LEU A 47 6.26 -1.22 20.85
N ALA A 48 5.28 -2.13 20.76
CA ALA A 48 5.50 -3.47 20.24
C ALA A 48 5.88 -3.47 18.76
N CYS A 49 5.20 -2.67 17.92
CA CYS A 49 5.55 -2.51 16.50
C CYS A 49 6.98 -1.98 16.32
N TYR A 50 7.36 -0.92 17.06
CA TYR A 50 8.73 -0.42 17.04
C TYR A 50 9.74 -1.47 17.48
N SER A 51 9.47 -2.17 18.59
CA SER A 51 10.39 -3.17 19.13
C SER A 51 10.64 -4.29 18.13
N VAL A 52 9.58 -4.79 17.46
CA VAL A 52 9.69 -5.82 16.44
C VAL A 52 10.46 -5.31 15.23
N VAL A 53 10.12 -4.15 14.67
CA VAL A 53 10.80 -3.61 13.48
C VAL A 53 12.29 -3.33 13.75
N LEU A 54 12.61 -2.69 14.87
CA LEU A 54 14.00 -2.42 15.26
C LEU A 54 14.81 -3.71 15.47
N LYS A 55 14.17 -4.76 16.01
CA LYS A 55 14.82 -6.04 16.20
C LYS A 55 15.08 -6.76 14.87
N GLU A 56 14.08 -6.81 14.01
CA GLU A 56 14.10 -7.65 12.81
C GLU A 56 14.87 -7.00 11.64
N GLU A 57 14.71 -5.69 11.41
CA GLU A 57 15.35 -5.01 10.27
C GLU A 57 16.73 -4.45 10.60
N TYR A 58 16.96 -4.07 11.86
CA TYR A 58 18.17 -3.35 12.28
C TYR A 58 19.01 -4.15 13.29
N MET A 59 18.61 -5.38 13.60
CA MET A 59 19.28 -6.28 14.55
C MET A 59 19.56 -5.66 15.91
N LYS A 60 18.77 -4.65 16.32
CA LYS A 60 18.98 -3.94 17.59
C LYS A 60 18.83 -4.88 18.78
N THR A 61 19.66 -4.66 19.78
CA THR A 61 19.61 -5.37 21.06
C THR A 61 18.44 -4.89 21.91
N GLU A 62 18.00 -5.71 22.88
CA GLU A 62 16.94 -5.32 23.82
C GLU A 62 17.28 -4.01 24.57
N GLN A 63 18.57 -3.79 24.88
CA GLN A 63 19.04 -2.57 25.53
C GLN A 63 18.96 -1.34 24.63
N GLU A 64 19.40 -1.44 23.37
CA GLU A 64 19.32 -0.32 22.41
C GLU A 64 17.86 0.07 22.14
N ILE A 65 16.96 -0.91 21.98
CA ILE A 65 15.53 -0.68 21.78
C ILE A 65 14.94 0.01 23.02
N ALA A 66 15.25 -0.48 24.22
CA ALA A 66 14.77 0.09 25.47
C ALA A 66 15.19 1.56 25.63
N GLN A 67 16.46 1.88 25.33
CA GLN A 67 16.97 3.24 25.34
C GLN A 67 16.25 4.13 24.32
N ARG A 68 16.12 3.67 23.06
CA ARG A 68 15.46 4.44 22.00
C ARG A 68 14.00 4.74 22.31
N LEU A 69 13.27 3.75 22.83
CA LEU A 69 11.84 3.85 23.11
C LEU A 69 11.53 4.37 24.53
N LYS A 70 12.56 4.63 25.34
CA LYS A 70 12.43 5.07 26.74
C LYS A 70 11.56 4.13 27.59
N ILE A 71 11.75 2.83 27.42
CA ILE A 71 11.09 1.77 28.20
C ILE A 71 12.13 0.87 28.86
N THR A 72 11.71 -0.05 29.72
CA THR A 72 12.65 -0.98 30.37
C THR A 72 13.09 -2.09 29.39
N PRO A 73 14.33 -2.61 29.49
CA PRO A 73 14.76 -3.80 28.74
C PRO A 73 13.86 -5.01 28.97
N GLN A 74 13.29 -5.13 30.18
CA GLN A 74 12.35 -6.20 30.51
C GLN A 74 11.05 -6.08 29.70
N THR A 75 10.54 -4.87 29.50
CA THR A 75 9.36 -4.62 28.64
C THR A 75 9.64 -5.03 27.20
N VAL A 76 10.80 -4.65 26.66
CA VAL A 76 11.22 -5.05 25.29
C VAL A 76 11.31 -6.57 25.18
N LYS A 77 11.96 -7.21 26.15
CA LYS A 77 12.09 -8.67 26.21
C LYS A 77 10.74 -9.38 26.26
N ASN A 78 9.78 -8.87 27.04
CA ASN A 78 8.43 -9.41 27.11
C ASN A 78 7.71 -9.32 25.76
N ILE A 79 7.84 -8.19 25.06
CA ILE A 79 7.29 -8.01 23.71
C ILE A 79 7.95 -8.99 22.72
N LEU A 80 9.28 -9.03 22.70
CA LEU A 80 10.05 -9.82 21.73
C LEU A 80 9.97 -11.32 21.99
N ARG A 81 9.58 -11.76 23.19
CA ARG A 81 9.35 -13.17 23.51
C ARG A 81 7.90 -13.62 23.34
N ALA A 82 6.97 -12.69 23.10
CA ALA A 82 5.57 -13.04 22.96
C ALA A 82 5.34 -14.02 21.80
N ASP A 83 4.63 -15.13 22.06
CA ASP A 83 4.39 -16.14 21.05
C ASP A 83 3.31 -15.68 20.06
N PRO A 84 3.59 -15.64 18.74
CA PRO A 84 2.59 -15.26 17.74
C PRO A 84 1.47 -16.30 17.69
N SER A 85 0.26 -15.93 18.10
CA SER A 85 -0.92 -16.81 18.01
C SER A 85 -2.11 -16.09 17.35
N VAL A 86 -2.71 -16.74 16.36
CA VAL A 86 -3.90 -16.24 15.64
C VAL A 86 -5.15 -16.34 16.51
N GLU A 87 -5.17 -17.26 17.48
CA GLU A 87 -6.27 -17.40 18.44
C GLU A 87 -6.36 -16.20 19.38
N ILE A 88 -5.20 -15.64 19.77
CA ILE A 88 -5.13 -14.38 20.52
C ILE A 88 -5.78 -13.26 19.71
N VAL A 89 -5.45 -13.14 18.41
CA VAL A 89 -6.06 -12.12 17.55
C VAL A 89 -7.59 -12.26 17.48
N LYS A 90 -8.12 -13.49 17.39
CA LYS A 90 -9.56 -13.73 17.36
C LYS A 90 -10.24 -13.38 18.69
N THR A 91 -9.63 -13.74 19.81
CA THR A 91 -10.19 -13.50 21.15
C THR A 91 -10.18 -12.01 21.50
N GLU A 92 -9.16 -11.28 21.05
CA GLU A 92 -9.02 -9.84 21.34
C GLU A 92 -9.91 -8.96 20.45
N LYS A 93 -10.39 -9.48 19.30
CA LYS A 93 -11.45 -8.81 18.53
C LYS A 93 -12.73 -8.60 19.34
N GLU A 94 -12.95 -9.42 20.37
CA GLU A 94 -14.13 -9.39 21.24
C GLU A 94 -14.00 -8.37 22.41
N GLY A 95 -12.95 -7.52 22.41
CA GLY A 95 -12.91 -6.33 23.27
C GLY A 95 -12.26 -6.49 24.65
N LYS A 96 -11.30 -7.42 24.81
CA LYS A 96 -10.47 -7.53 26.03
C LYS A 96 -9.31 -6.52 26.04
N ASP A 97 -8.77 -6.26 27.23
CA ASP A 97 -7.59 -5.41 27.39
C ASP A 97 -6.35 -6.13 26.84
N ILE A 98 -5.76 -5.55 25.80
CA ILE A 98 -4.54 -6.07 25.17
C ILE A 98 -3.37 -5.91 26.15
N SER A 99 -2.91 -7.02 26.69
CA SER A 99 -1.70 -7.07 27.50
C SER A 99 -0.44 -6.74 26.67
N VAL A 100 0.67 -6.39 27.32
CA VAL A 100 1.98 -6.19 26.64
C VAL A 100 2.39 -7.43 25.83
N HIS A 101 2.09 -8.63 26.33
CA HIS A 101 2.33 -9.88 25.62
C HIS A 101 1.47 -9.97 24.35
N THR A 102 0.16 -9.69 24.48
CA THR A 102 -0.81 -9.65 23.38
C THR A 102 -0.37 -8.68 22.28
N ALA A 103 0.07 -7.48 22.66
CA ALA A 103 0.61 -6.47 21.74
C ALA A 103 1.84 -6.99 20.97
N GLY A 104 2.76 -7.68 21.65
CA GLY A 104 3.93 -8.31 21.03
C GLY A 104 3.54 -9.39 20.02
N SER A 105 2.61 -10.28 20.38
CA SER A 105 2.11 -11.33 19.48
C SER A 105 1.49 -10.74 18.21
N ILE A 106 0.62 -9.73 18.35
CA ILE A 106 -0.06 -9.07 17.23
C ILE A 106 0.97 -8.36 16.33
N ALA A 107 1.89 -7.58 16.90
CA ALA A 107 2.89 -6.85 16.14
C ALA A 107 3.78 -7.77 15.31
N LYS A 108 4.16 -8.95 15.83
CA LYS A 108 4.92 -9.95 15.07
C LYS A 108 4.14 -10.54 13.90
N ILE A 109 2.85 -10.83 14.08
CA ILE A 109 1.99 -11.33 12.99
C ILE A 109 1.85 -10.26 11.92
N ALA A 110 1.54 -9.03 12.32
CA ALA A 110 1.41 -7.89 11.42
C ALA A 110 2.70 -7.64 10.63
N TYR A 111 3.85 -7.65 11.30
CA TYR A 111 5.16 -7.52 10.66
C TYR A 111 5.38 -8.57 9.57
N ARG A 112 5.13 -9.85 9.87
CA ARG A 112 5.26 -10.93 8.87
C ARG A 112 4.36 -10.68 7.66
N LEU A 113 3.09 -10.34 7.88
CA LEU A 113 2.14 -10.07 6.80
C LEU A 113 2.60 -8.90 5.92
N VAL A 114 3.08 -7.82 6.54
CA VAL A 114 3.64 -6.66 5.83
C VAL A 114 4.86 -7.05 4.99
N LYS A 115 5.77 -7.88 5.53
CA LYS A 115 6.94 -8.38 4.78
C LYS A 115 6.57 -9.31 3.63
N TYR A 116 5.47 -10.04 3.72
CA TYR A 116 4.92 -10.83 2.62
C TYR A 116 4.11 -9.99 1.61
N GLY A 117 4.05 -8.67 1.75
CA GLY A 117 3.29 -7.79 0.87
C GLY A 117 1.76 -7.87 1.08
N LEU A 118 1.32 -8.45 2.19
CA LEU A 118 -0.10 -8.55 2.58
C LEU A 118 -0.53 -7.35 3.42
N ASP A 119 -0.10 -6.16 2.98
CA ASP A 119 -0.49 -4.88 3.56
C ASP A 119 -1.99 -4.61 3.38
N ASP A 120 -2.50 -3.61 4.07
CA ASP A 120 -3.85 -3.12 3.79
C ASP A 120 -3.92 -2.45 2.41
N VAL A 121 -4.48 -3.18 1.44
CA VAL A 121 -4.65 -2.75 0.04
C VAL A 121 -5.39 -1.40 -0.06
N ARG A 122 -6.27 -1.08 0.90
CA ARG A 122 -7.05 0.17 0.89
C ARG A 122 -6.15 1.38 1.03
N ILE A 123 -5.12 1.31 1.87
CA ILE A 123 -4.21 2.43 2.14
C ILE A 123 -3.28 2.66 0.96
N SER A 124 -2.73 1.59 0.38
CA SER A 124 -1.94 1.67 -0.86
C SER A 124 -2.77 2.27 -2.00
N LEU A 125 -4.05 1.90 -2.09
CA LEU A 125 -4.97 2.47 -3.08
C LEU A 125 -5.20 3.97 -2.82
N GLU A 126 -5.48 4.39 -1.58
CA GLU A 126 -5.70 5.81 -1.28
C GLU A 126 -4.48 6.68 -1.56
N PHE A 127 -3.28 6.27 -1.15
CA PHE A 127 -2.07 7.04 -1.43
C PHE A 127 -1.74 7.06 -2.92
N SER A 128 -1.95 5.94 -3.62
CA SER A 128 -1.71 5.88 -5.07
C SER A 128 -2.65 6.75 -5.88
N LYS A 129 -3.86 7.10 -5.40
CA LYS A 129 -4.77 8.03 -6.13
C LYS A 129 -4.12 9.39 -6.40
N SER A 130 -3.42 9.95 -5.42
CA SER A 130 -2.75 11.24 -5.57
C SER A 130 -1.60 11.17 -6.58
N THR A 131 -0.81 10.09 -6.53
CA THR A 131 0.26 9.80 -7.49
C THR A 131 -0.30 9.55 -8.89
N VAL A 132 -1.37 8.77 -9.03
CA VAL A 132 -2.07 8.50 -10.30
C VAL A 132 -2.63 9.79 -10.91
N LYS A 133 -3.14 10.69 -10.06
CA LYS A 133 -3.61 12.01 -10.48
C LYS A 133 -2.46 12.94 -10.87
N ALA A 134 -1.36 12.95 -10.11
CA ALA A 134 -0.19 13.79 -10.36
C ALA A 134 0.62 13.33 -11.59
N LEU A 135 0.72 12.01 -11.80
CA LEU A 135 1.30 11.41 -13.00
C LEU A 135 0.35 11.47 -14.19
N ASP A 136 -0.90 11.90 -14.00
CA ASP A 136 -1.95 12.02 -15.02
C ASP A 136 -2.12 10.73 -15.85
N ILE A 137 -1.98 9.57 -15.19
CA ILE A 137 -2.09 8.23 -15.81
C ILE A 137 -3.48 7.61 -15.63
N THR A 138 -4.45 8.36 -15.10
CA THR A 138 -5.81 7.87 -14.84
C THR A 138 -6.48 7.38 -16.12
N TRP A 139 -6.30 8.11 -17.23
CA TRP A 139 -6.84 7.72 -18.53
C TRP A 139 -6.25 6.39 -19.01
N ALA A 140 -4.95 6.14 -18.78
CA ALA A 140 -4.29 4.91 -19.16
C ALA A 140 -4.88 3.71 -18.41
N TYR A 141 -5.12 3.85 -17.10
CA TYR A 141 -5.82 2.82 -16.32
C TYR A 141 -7.24 2.55 -16.86
N VAL A 142 -8.01 3.60 -17.17
CA VAL A 142 -9.37 3.46 -17.69
C VAL A 142 -9.39 2.74 -19.04
N ILE A 143 -8.46 3.06 -19.95
CA ILE A 143 -8.31 2.36 -21.25
C ILE A 143 -7.98 0.90 -21.02
N LEU A 144 -6.94 0.62 -20.23
CA LEU A 144 -6.49 -0.75 -19.97
C LEU A 144 -7.53 -1.61 -19.26
N LYS A 145 -8.41 -1.02 -18.45
CA LYS A 145 -9.52 -1.74 -17.81
C LYS A 145 -10.63 -2.13 -18.80
N LYS A 146 -10.80 -1.36 -19.87
CA LYS A 146 -11.81 -1.63 -20.92
C LYS A 146 -11.32 -2.56 -22.01
N LEU A 147 -10.00 -2.68 -22.17
CA LEU A 147 -9.36 -3.59 -23.09
C LEU A 147 -8.88 -4.84 -22.34
N LYS A 148 -8.79 -5.96 -23.05
CA LYS A 148 -8.26 -7.24 -22.58
C LYS A 148 -7.00 -7.56 -23.39
N TRP A 149 -6.14 -8.42 -22.85
CA TRP A 149 -4.96 -8.90 -23.58
C TRP A 149 -5.31 -9.50 -24.95
N ASN A 150 -6.47 -10.17 -25.07
CA ASN A 150 -6.94 -10.77 -26.32
C ASN A 150 -7.47 -9.76 -27.36
N ASP A 151 -7.56 -8.46 -27.03
CA ASP A 151 -7.91 -7.42 -28.00
C ASP A 151 -6.70 -6.98 -28.85
N PHE A 152 -5.49 -7.44 -28.53
CA PHE A 152 -4.26 -7.15 -29.26
C PHE A 152 -3.86 -8.36 -30.14
N PRO A 153 -3.26 -8.15 -31.32
CA PRO A 153 -2.93 -6.85 -31.93
C PRO A 153 -4.18 -6.13 -32.46
N ILE A 154 -4.21 -4.82 -32.28
CA ILE A 154 -5.28 -3.95 -32.79
C ILE A 154 -4.85 -3.52 -34.20
N ALA A 155 -5.65 -3.87 -35.20
CA ALA A 155 -5.32 -3.61 -36.60
C ALA A 155 -5.83 -2.24 -37.07
N SER A 156 -6.89 -1.74 -36.45
CA SER A 156 -7.55 -0.50 -36.84
C SER A 156 -8.20 0.19 -35.64
N PRO A 157 -8.46 1.52 -35.70
CA PRO A 157 -9.15 2.23 -34.62
C PRO A 157 -10.55 1.66 -34.37
N GLN A 158 -11.23 1.17 -35.42
CA GLN A 158 -12.59 0.62 -35.35
C GLN A 158 -12.69 -0.58 -34.39
N ASP A 159 -11.61 -1.36 -34.21
CA ASP A 159 -11.58 -2.55 -33.36
C ASP A 159 -11.88 -2.23 -31.87
N ILE A 160 -11.52 -1.01 -31.43
CA ILE A 160 -11.62 -0.59 -30.02
C ILE A 160 -12.37 0.72 -29.81
N LYS A 161 -12.74 1.45 -30.87
CA LYS A 161 -13.40 2.76 -30.81
C LYS A 161 -14.68 2.75 -29.96
N GLU A 162 -15.56 1.78 -30.16
CA GLU A 162 -16.83 1.71 -29.42
C GLU A 162 -16.61 1.41 -27.92
N ARG A 163 -15.56 0.65 -27.57
CA ARG A 163 -15.22 0.37 -26.17
C ARG A 163 -14.72 1.63 -25.46
N LEU A 164 -13.96 2.46 -26.17
CA LEU A 164 -13.37 3.70 -25.64
C LEU A 164 -14.24 4.95 -25.84
N LYS A 165 -15.48 4.78 -26.32
CA LYS A 165 -16.44 5.88 -26.50
C LYS A 165 -16.72 6.64 -25.21
N LYS A 166 -16.94 7.95 -25.33
CA LYS A 166 -17.21 8.89 -24.22
C LYS A 166 -16.09 9.00 -23.18
N ILE A 167 -14.88 8.52 -23.48
CA ILE A 167 -13.71 8.74 -22.64
C ILE A 167 -13.03 10.02 -23.11
N TYR A 168 -12.83 10.96 -22.18
CA TYR A 168 -12.03 12.16 -22.44
C TYR A 168 -10.63 11.97 -21.87
N ILE A 169 -9.63 12.26 -22.69
CA ILE A 169 -8.21 12.24 -22.35
C ILE A 169 -7.71 13.66 -22.55
N LYS A 170 -7.47 14.37 -21.44
CA LYS A 170 -6.99 15.76 -21.42
C LYS A 170 -7.78 16.71 -22.34
N GLY A 171 -9.11 16.55 -22.38
CA GLY A 171 -10.00 17.40 -23.17
C GLY A 171 -10.28 16.91 -24.60
N ARG A 172 -9.56 15.90 -25.11
CA ARG A 172 -9.88 15.23 -26.38
C ARG A 172 -10.65 13.94 -26.16
N LEU A 173 -11.51 13.58 -27.11
CA LEU A 173 -12.18 12.29 -27.06
C LEU A 173 -11.19 11.18 -27.43
N ALA A 174 -11.21 10.07 -26.68
CA ALA A 174 -10.34 8.93 -26.95
C ALA A 174 -10.53 8.40 -28.38
N GLU A 175 -11.77 8.46 -28.91
CA GLU A 175 -12.07 8.04 -30.27
C GLU A 175 -11.44 8.92 -31.36
N GLU A 176 -11.18 10.20 -31.08
CA GLU A 176 -10.45 11.09 -31.98
C GLU A 176 -8.96 10.79 -31.94
N ILE A 177 -8.43 10.55 -30.73
CA ILE A 177 -7.03 10.20 -30.54
C ILE A 177 -6.71 8.89 -31.28
N LEU A 178 -7.60 7.89 -31.21
CA LEU A 178 -7.41 6.60 -31.89
C LEU A 178 -7.29 6.72 -33.41
N GLU A 179 -8.04 7.64 -34.04
CA GLU A 179 -7.95 7.88 -35.49
C GLU A 179 -6.59 8.46 -35.92
N ASP A 180 -5.90 9.13 -34.99
CA ASP A 180 -4.60 9.76 -35.22
C ASP A 180 -3.41 8.82 -34.92
N LEU A 181 -3.64 7.55 -34.55
CA LEU A 181 -2.57 6.62 -34.17
C LEU A 181 -2.08 5.77 -35.35
N ASP A 182 -0.81 5.36 -35.28
CA ASP A 182 -0.24 4.39 -36.20
C ASP A 182 -0.63 2.96 -35.80
N TYR A 183 -1.03 2.16 -36.79
CA TYR A 183 -1.44 0.76 -36.66
C TYR A 183 -0.52 -0.16 -37.47
N PRO A 184 -0.37 -1.44 -37.08
CA PRO A 184 -1.04 -2.13 -35.98
C PRO A 184 -0.39 -1.90 -34.61
N ILE A 185 -1.20 -1.92 -33.56
CA ILE A 185 -0.75 -1.77 -32.16
C ILE A 185 -0.72 -3.14 -31.50
N ASN A 186 0.47 -3.61 -31.14
CA ASN A 186 0.70 -5.01 -30.76
C ASN A 186 0.58 -5.25 -29.26
N THR A 187 0.77 -4.22 -28.44
CA THR A 187 0.73 -4.37 -26.97
C THR A 187 -0.01 -3.23 -26.27
N PRO A 188 -0.55 -3.48 -25.05
CA PRO A 188 -1.14 -2.43 -24.25
C PRO A 188 -0.17 -1.29 -23.91
N VAL A 189 1.12 -1.59 -23.70
CA VAL A 189 2.15 -0.58 -23.40
C VAL A 189 2.39 0.32 -24.61
N GLU A 190 2.43 -0.25 -25.80
CA GLU A 190 2.56 0.48 -27.07
C GLU A 190 1.38 1.43 -27.28
N LEU A 191 0.13 0.98 -27.03
CA LEU A 191 -1.06 1.85 -27.08
C LEU A 191 -0.94 3.06 -26.16
N ILE A 192 -0.58 2.85 -24.89
CA ILE A 192 -0.43 3.95 -23.93
C ILE A 192 0.67 4.93 -24.37
N LYS A 193 1.78 4.42 -24.92
CA LYS A 193 2.87 5.24 -25.42
C LYS A 193 2.42 6.11 -26.61
N LEU A 194 1.73 5.53 -27.59
CA LEU A 194 1.23 6.23 -28.76
C LEU A 194 0.20 7.32 -28.38
N ILE A 195 -0.71 7.04 -27.45
CA ILE A 195 -1.65 8.05 -26.95
C ILE A 195 -0.90 9.21 -26.26
N LYS A 196 0.10 8.90 -25.44
CA LYS A 196 0.93 9.91 -24.77
C LYS A 196 1.69 10.79 -25.78
N GLU A 197 2.23 10.19 -26.83
CA GLU A 197 2.92 10.90 -27.92
C GLU A 197 1.96 11.78 -28.71
N ASN A 198 0.76 11.29 -29.01
CA ASN A 198 -0.30 12.09 -29.62
C ASN A 198 -0.65 13.30 -28.75
N LEU A 199 -0.90 13.13 -27.45
CA LEU A 199 -1.22 14.24 -26.54
C LEU A 199 -0.13 15.32 -26.50
N LYS A 200 1.15 14.93 -26.56
CA LYS A 200 2.28 15.88 -26.66
C LYS A 200 2.25 16.69 -27.94
N MET A 201 1.91 16.08 -29.08
CA MET A 201 1.81 16.79 -30.36
C MET A 201 0.75 17.91 -30.32
N TYR A 202 -0.28 17.75 -29.50
CA TYR A 202 -1.34 18.75 -29.31
C TYR A 202 -1.11 19.69 -28.11
N GLY A 203 0.05 19.64 -27.45
CA GLY A 203 0.37 20.51 -26.31
C GLY A 203 -0.44 20.23 -25.04
N LEU A 204 -1.00 19.02 -24.92
CA LEU A 204 -1.81 18.59 -23.78
C LEU A 204 -0.96 17.85 -22.71
N GLU A 205 0.33 17.63 -22.95
CA GLU A 205 1.26 16.92 -22.05
C GLU A 205 2.69 17.44 -22.12
#